data_AF-A0A0C3KPE8-F1
#
_entry.id   AF-A0A0C3KPE8-F1
#
_cell.length_a   1.000
_cell.length_b   1.000
_cell.length_c   1.000
_cell.angle_alpha   90.00
_cell.angle_beta   90.00
_cell.angle_gamma   90.00
#
_symmetry.space_group_name_H-M   'P 1'
#
loop_
_entity.id
_entity.type
_entity.pdbx_description
1 polymer ?
#
loop_
_entity_poly.entity_id
_entity_poly.type
_entity_poly.pdbx_seq_one_letter_code
_entity_poly.pdbx_strand_id
1 'polypeptide(L)'
;MFNLMPIGTIAHEWMMGIAAVKGYEQANLLALELWEDVYPTTVSNSLHIALTDTFTSPVFFKSLLQNPDLAVRWRGLRQDSGDPLDFIPQAKAAYEKLGINPKDKLVVFSDSLDVDKCFKIKTASDEVGFQSSFGVGTSLTNDFKKLSSGEKSKPLNIVIKLGSIDGKECIKISDDIMKNTGDKAAVRQIKEILGVPIVTR
;
A
#
# COMPACT_ATOMS: atom_id res chain seq x y z
N MET A 1 -17.66 21.52 -4.66
CA MET A 1 -18.55 21.11 -5.77
C MET A 1 -19.60 20.09 -5.33
N PHE A 2 -19.25 19.00 -4.65
CA PHE A 2 -20.23 17.94 -4.28
C PHE A 2 -20.47 17.75 -2.78
N ASN A 3 -19.86 18.57 -1.92
CA ASN A 3 -19.97 18.47 -0.44
C ASN A 3 -19.69 17.05 0.10
N LEU A 4 -18.72 16.37 -0.49
CA LEU A 4 -18.26 15.05 -0.06
C LEU A 4 -17.00 15.18 0.80
N MET A 5 -16.82 14.24 1.72
CA MET A 5 -15.61 14.16 2.53
C MET A 5 -14.41 13.82 1.64
N PRO A 6 -13.32 14.61 1.67
CA PRO A 6 -12.08 14.23 1.00
C PRO A 6 -11.44 13.05 1.72
N ILE A 7 -10.98 12.06 0.95
CA ILE A 7 -10.31 10.86 1.46
C ILE A 7 -8.89 10.81 0.92
N GLY A 8 -7.93 10.53 1.80
CA GLY A 8 -6.52 10.43 1.45
C GLY A 8 -5.78 9.47 2.37
N THR A 9 -4.70 8.89 1.85
CA THR A 9 -3.76 8.03 2.58
C THR A 9 -2.35 8.34 2.07
N ILE A 10 -1.33 7.87 2.77
CA ILE A 10 0.07 8.03 2.35
C ILE A 10 0.29 7.39 0.98
N ALA A 11 1.11 8.01 0.13
CA ALA A 11 1.51 7.47 -1.17
C ALA A 11 2.93 6.88 -1.12
N HIS A 12 3.26 6.01 -2.08
CA HIS A 12 4.57 5.36 -2.13
C HIS A 12 5.74 6.35 -2.18
N GLU A 13 5.57 7.51 -2.82
CA GLU A 13 6.63 8.53 -2.93
C GLU A 13 7.17 8.97 -1.57
N TRP A 14 6.34 9.01 -0.52
CA TRP A 14 6.76 9.30 0.85
C TRP A 14 7.74 8.24 1.37
N MET A 15 7.33 6.97 1.27
CA MET A 15 8.13 5.82 1.70
C MET A 15 9.42 5.71 0.88
N MET A 16 9.33 5.90 -0.43
CA MET A 16 10.46 5.86 -1.39
C MET A 16 11.48 6.96 -1.09
N GLY A 17 11.02 8.21 -0.94
CA GLY A 17 11.90 9.35 -0.69
C GLY A 17 12.62 9.23 0.65
N ILE A 18 11.92 8.84 1.70
CA ILE A 18 12.53 8.62 3.03
C ILE A 18 13.58 7.52 2.96
N ALA A 19 13.28 6.40 2.32
CA ALA A 19 14.24 5.30 2.19
C ALA A 19 15.50 5.71 1.40
N ALA A 20 15.34 6.44 0.29
CA ALA A 20 16.46 6.93 -0.49
C ALA A 20 17.34 7.90 0.33
N VAL A 21 16.74 8.79 1.13
CA VAL A 21 17.50 9.77 1.93
C VAL A 21 18.13 9.13 3.18
N LYS A 22 17.40 8.26 3.90
CA LYS A 22 17.71 7.80 5.25
C LYS A 22 18.18 6.34 5.36
N GLY A 23 18.09 5.56 4.29
CA GLY A 23 18.41 4.13 4.26
C GLY A 23 17.15 3.25 4.26
N TYR A 24 17.25 2.03 3.71
CA TYR A 24 16.10 1.19 3.39
C TYR A 24 15.73 0.21 4.52
N GLU A 25 16.66 -0.19 5.40
CA GLU A 25 16.44 -1.23 6.42
C GLU A 25 15.32 -0.89 7.41
N GLN A 26 15.20 0.39 7.78
CA GLN A 26 14.24 0.88 8.77
C GLN A 26 13.23 1.88 8.18
N ALA A 27 13.26 2.06 6.85
CA ALA A 27 12.48 3.08 6.16
C ALA A 27 10.98 2.98 6.40
N ASN A 28 10.43 1.77 6.49
CA ASN A 28 9.01 1.56 6.69
C ASN A 28 8.51 2.27 7.96
N LEU A 29 9.14 2.01 9.11
CA LEU A 29 8.68 2.55 10.39
C LEU A 29 9.07 4.01 10.55
N LEU A 30 10.28 4.38 10.12
CA LEU A 30 10.71 5.77 10.13
C LEU A 30 9.75 6.66 9.33
N ALA A 31 9.23 6.16 8.19
CA ALA A 31 8.26 6.89 7.41
C ALA A 31 6.90 7.03 8.11
N LEU A 32 6.49 6.05 8.92
CA LEU A 32 5.28 6.17 9.74
C LEU A 32 5.48 7.17 10.89
N GLU A 33 6.62 7.10 11.59
CA GLU A 33 6.95 8.03 12.68
C GLU A 33 7.02 9.48 12.20
N LEU A 34 7.72 9.74 11.08
CA LEU A 34 7.78 11.07 10.48
C LEU A 34 6.40 11.56 10.00
N TRP A 35 5.49 10.65 9.64
CA TRP A 35 4.12 11.02 9.33
C TRP A 35 3.33 11.41 10.58
N GLU A 36 3.53 10.73 11.71
CA GLU A 36 2.93 11.09 13.01
C GLU A 36 3.40 12.46 13.49
N ASP A 37 4.68 12.81 13.25
CA ASP A 37 5.23 14.13 13.61
C ASP A 37 4.54 15.29 12.87
N VAL A 38 4.15 15.06 11.61
CA VAL A 38 3.44 16.06 10.79
C VAL A 38 1.93 16.03 11.07
N TYR A 39 1.37 14.84 11.27
CA TYR A 39 -0.05 14.61 11.50
C TYR A 39 -0.26 13.81 12.80
N PRO A 40 -0.37 14.48 13.96
CA PRO A 40 -0.52 13.77 15.23
C PRO A 40 -1.75 12.86 15.26
N THR A 41 -1.57 11.62 15.71
CA THR A 41 -2.63 10.60 15.81
C THR A 41 -3.85 11.04 16.63
N THR A 42 -3.66 11.92 17.61
CA THR A 42 -4.72 12.44 18.49
C THR A 42 -5.70 13.36 17.77
N VAL A 43 -5.27 14.02 16.68
CA VAL A 43 -6.08 14.97 15.92
C VAL A 43 -6.46 14.42 14.55
N SER A 44 -5.57 13.64 13.94
CA SER A 44 -5.67 13.23 12.53
C SER A 44 -5.62 11.71 12.35
N ASN A 45 -6.18 10.95 13.30
CA ASN A 45 -6.19 9.47 13.26
C ASN A 45 -6.69 8.90 11.92
N SER A 46 -7.64 9.58 11.26
CA SER A 46 -8.17 9.17 9.96
C SER A 46 -7.10 9.07 8.85
N LEU A 47 -5.98 9.79 8.96
CA LEU A 47 -4.87 9.77 8.01
C LEU A 47 -3.85 8.64 8.25
N HIS A 48 -3.99 7.89 9.34
CA HIS A 48 -3.02 6.87 9.76
C HIS A 48 -3.34 5.50 9.17
N ILE A 49 -3.28 5.43 7.84
CA ILE A 49 -3.45 4.21 7.05
C ILE A 49 -2.11 3.87 6.41
N ALA A 50 -1.45 2.82 6.91
CA ALA A 50 -0.09 2.47 6.51
C ALA A 50 -0.07 1.79 5.14
N LEU A 51 0.81 2.26 4.26
CA LEU A 51 1.03 1.65 2.95
C LEU A 51 2.13 0.59 3.05
N THR A 52 1.75 -0.66 2.83
CA THR A 52 2.54 -1.83 3.25
C THR A 52 3.51 -2.34 2.19
N ASP A 53 3.19 -2.13 0.91
CA ASP A 53 3.83 -2.85 -0.20
C ASP A 53 4.99 -2.08 -0.86
N THR A 54 5.38 -0.89 -0.38
CA THR A 54 6.50 -0.14 -1.01
C THR A 54 7.76 -1.00 -1.15
N PHE A 55 8.10 -1.76 -0.10
CA PHE A 55 9.22 -2.71 -0.07
C PHE A 55 8.78 -4.15 0.18
N THR A 56 7.56 -4.50 -0.22
CA THR A 56 6.81 -5.73 0.11
C THR A 56 6.15 -5.72 1.50
N SER A 57 4.90 -6.19 1.55
CA SER A 57 4.11 -6.36 2.77
C SER A 57 4.77 -7.30 3.79
N PRO A 58 5.40 -8.43 3.42
CA PRO A 58 6.14 -9.26 4.38
C PRO A 58 7.27 -8.51 5.11
N VAL A 59 8.03 -7.66 4.40
CA VAL A 59 9.07 -6.83 5.02
C VAL A 59 8.43 -5.81 5.97
N PHE A 60 7.34 -5.16 5.55
CA PHE A 60 6.61 -4.23 6.40
C PHE A 60 6.08 -4.90 7.68
N PHE A 61 5.43 -6.06 7.58
CA PHE A 61 4.90 -6.77 8.73
C PHE A 61 6.01 -7.24 9.69
N LYS A 62 7.18 -7.65 9.17
CA LYS A 62 8.34 -7.96 10.01
C LYS A 62 8.77 -6.75 10.85
N SER A 63 8.81 -5.57 10.25
CA SER A 63 9.12 -4.33 10.97
C SER A 63 8.01 -3.97 11.98
N LEU A 64 6.74 -4.10 11.58
CA LEU A 64 5.59 -3.80 12.44
C LEU A 64 5.54 -4.71 13.68
N LEU A 65 5.88 -5.99 13.53
CA LEU A 65 5.93 -6.95 14.64
C LEU A 65 6.93 -6.57 15.73
N GLN A 66 7.94 -5.77 15.40
CA GLN A 66 8.92 -5.26 16.35
C GLN A 66 8.45 -3.98 17.06
N ASN A 67 7.31 -3.40 16.65
CA ASN A 67 6.81 -2.10 17.11
C ASN A 67 5.30 -2.16 17.42
N PRO A 68 4.90 -2.90 18.48
CA PRO A 68 3.50 -3.10 18.85
C PRO A 68 2.74 -1.79 19.07
N ASP A 69 3.36 -0.80 19.69
CA ASP A 69 2.71 0.48 19.98
C ASP A 69 2.30 1.21 18.70
N LEU A 70 3.14 1.17 17.66
CA LEU A 70 2.82 1.74 16.36
C LEU A 70 1.64 1.01 15.72
N ALA A 71 1.63 -0.33 15.79
CA ALA A 71 0.54 -1.15 15.28
C ALA A 71 -0.78 -0.87 15.99
N VAL A 72 -0.76 -0.56 17.29
CA VAL A 72 -1.95 -0.15 18.05
C VAL A 72 -2.43 1.23 17.61
N ARG A 73 -1.53 2.22 17.55
CA ARG A 73 -1.87 3.62 17.22
C ARG A 73 -2.41 3.81 15.79
N TRP A 74 -1.84 3.09 14.82
CA TRP A 74 -2.23 3.23 13.42
C TRP A 74 -3.61 2.62 13.16
N ARG A 75 -4.48 3.40 12.50
CA ARG A 75 -5.87 3.03 12.27
C ARG A 75 -6.03 1.81 11.36
N GLY A 76 -5.12 1.64 10.41
CA GLY A 76 -5.27 0.59 9.41
C GLY A 76 -4.15 0.49 8.41
N LEU A 77 -4.39 -0.32 7.38
CA LEU A 77 -3.47 -0.63 6.29
C LEU A 77 -4.09 -0.25 4.94
N ARG A 78 -3.26 0.01 3.94
CA ARG A 78 -3.65 0.06 2.53
C ARG A 78 -2.97 -1.06 1.76
N GLN A 79 -3.78 -1.80 0.99
CA GLN A 79 -3.35 -2.81 0.03
C GLN A 79 -3.40 -2.21 -1.38
N ASP A 80 -2.24 -2.17 -2.05
CA ASP A 80 -2.05 -1.46 -3.32
C ASP A 80 -1.24 -2.25 -4.37
N SER A 81 -0.90 -3.50 -4.08
CA SER A 81 -0.38 -4.48 -5.04
C SER A 81 -0.52 -5.92 -4.52
N GLY A 82 -0.32 -6.90 -5.40
CA GLY A 82 -0.52 -8.32 -5.08
C GLY A 82 -1.99 -8.73 -5.04
N ASP A 83 -2.26 -9.98 -4.65
CA ASP A 83 -3.64 -10.46 -4.49
C ASP A 83 -4.21 -10.01 -3.13
N PRO A 84 -5.31 -9.23 -3.10
CA PRO A 84 -5.94 -8.85 -1.84
C PRO A 84 -6.42 -10.04 -1.00
N LEU A 85 -6.79 -11.18 -1.62
CA LEU A 85 -7.22 -12.37 -0.90
C LEU A 85 -6.06 -13.09 -0.19
N ASP A 86 -4.83 -12.92 -0.69
CA ASP A 86 -3.61 -13.37 0.01
C ASP A 86 -3.17 -12.36 1.07
N PHE A 87 -3.39 -11.07 0.84
CA PHE A 87 -3.02 -10.00 1.77
C PHE A 87 -3.83 -10.08 3.07
N ILE A 88 -5.14 -10.29 2.99
CA ILE A 88 -6.05 -10.34 4.15
C ILE A 88 -5.58 -11.30 5.26
N PRO A 89 -5.31 -12.59 5.00
CA PRO A 89 -4.86 -13.51 6.03
C PRO A 89 -3.46 -13.16 6.56
N GLN A 90 -2.58 -12.60 5.73
CA GLN A 90 -1.25 -12.13 6.17
C GLN A 90 -1.37 -10.97 7.17
N ALA A 91 -2.18 -9.96 6.83
CA ALA A 91 -2.45 -8.81 7.71
C ALA A 91 -3.10 -9.26 9.02
N LYS A 92 -4.08 -10.17 8.94
CA LYS A 92 -4.74 -10.75 10.12
C LYS A 92 -3.71 -11.42 11.04
N ALA A 93 -2.86 -12.29 10.49
CA ALA A 93 -1.84 -12.99 11.26
C ALA A 93 -0.82 -12.04 11.90
N ALA A 94 -0.47 -10.94 11.22
CA ALA A 94 0.42 -9.92 11.79
C ALA A 94 -0.22 -9.22 13.00
N TYR A 95 -1.49 -8.81 12.91
CA TYR A 95 -2.20 -8.20 14.03
C TYR A 95 -2.44 -9.18 15.19
N GLU A 96 -2.81 -10.43 14.89
CA GLU A 96 -3.03 -11.46 15.93
C GLU A 96 -1.75 -11.76 16.71
N LYS A 97 -0.58 -11.79 16.05
CA LYS A 97 0.73 -11.93 16.72
C LYS A 97 1.04 -10.77 17.68
N LEU A 98 0.45 -9.60 17.46
CA LEU A 98 0.57 -8.42 18.32
C LEU A 98 -0.54 -8.34 19.38
N GLY A 99 -1.43 -9.32 19.45
CA GLY A 99 -2.60 -9.29 20.34
C GLY A 99 -3.67 -8.26 19.93
N ILE A 100 -3.62 -7.78 18.69
CA ILE A 100 -4.55 -6.79 18.15
C ILE A 100 -5.71 -7.51 17.47
N ASN A 101 -6.94 -7.12 17.82
CA ASN A 101 -8.13 -7.65 17.20
C ASN A 101 -8.34 -7.03 15.79
N PRO A 102 -8.43 -7.82 14.71
CA PRO A 102 -8.69 -7.31 13.37
C PRO A 102 -9.92 -6.41 13.23
N LYS A 103 -10.93 -6.58 14.10
CA LYS A 103 -12.16 -5.75 14.14
C LYS A 103 -11.92 -4.28 14.44
N ASP A 104 -10.81 -3.98 15.10
CA ASP A 104 -10.41 -2.62 15.45
C ASP A 104 -9.61 -1.94 14.33
N LYS A 105 -9.36 -2.65 13.22
CA LYS A 105 -8.52 -2.19 12.12
C LYS A 105 -9.29 -2.06 10.81
N LEU A 106 -8.91 -1.05 10.04
CA LEU A 106 -9.38 -0.81 8.69
C LEU A 106 -8.35 -1.33 7.67
N VAL A 107 -8.82 -1.97 6.60
CA VAL A 107 -8.03 -2.19 5.39
C VAL A 107 -8.65 -1.41 4.23
N VAL A 108 -7.86 -0.53 3.63
CA VAL A 108 -8.21 0.19 2.41
C VAL A 108 -7.65 -0.59 1.22
N PHE A 109 -8.51 -1.05 0.33
CA PHE A 109 -8.12 -1.72 -0.91
C PHE A 109 -8.17 -0.72 -2.06
N SER A 110 -7.10 -0.62 -2.85
CA SER A 110 -7.01 0.37 -3.94
C SER A 110 -6.45 -0.16 -5.25
N ASP A 111 -5.99 -1.41 -5.31
CA ASP A 111 -5.40 -1.95 -6.53
C ASP A 111 -6.45 -2.37 -7.57
N SER A 112 -6.62 -1.51 -8.57
CA SER A 112 -7.30 -1.81 -9.84
C SER A 112 -8.67 -2.48 -9.63
N LEU A 113 -9.49 -1.86 -8.77
CA LEU A 113 -10.77 -2.41 -8.35
C LEU A 113 -11.88 -2.17 -9.38
N ASP A 114 -12.79 -3.14 -9.45
CA ASP A 114 -14.14 -3.04 -10.01
C ASP A 114 -15.16 -3.51 -8.96
N VAL A 115 -16.45 -3.42 -9.27
CA VAL A 115 -17.53 -3.76 -8.33
C VAL A 115 -17.48 -5.22 -7.88
N ASP A 116 -17.22 -6.16 -8.79
CA ASP A 116 -17.18 -7.59 -8.49
C ASP A 116 -16.00 -7.94 -7.58
N LYS A 117 -14.83 -7.34 -7.84
CA LYS A 117 -13.64 -7.50 -7.00
C LYS A 117 -13.89 -6.92 -5.60
N CYS A 118 -14.57 -5.77 -5.49
CA CYS A 118 -14.95 -5.21 -4.19
C CYS A 118 -15.83 -6.16 -3.38
N PHE A 119 -16.84 -6.81 -3.99
CA PHE A 119 -17.68 -7.78 -3.27
C PHE A 119 -16.89 -8.98 -2.75
N LYS A 120 -16.01 -9.56 -3.57
CA LYS A 120 -15.17 -10.70 -3.15
C LYS A 120 -14.27 -10.35 -1.97
N ILE A 121 -13.63 -9.18 -2.04
CA ILE A 121 -12.74 -8.69 -0.97
C ILE A 121 -13.54 -8.35 0.29
N LYS A 122 -14.74 -7.77 0.15
CA LYS A 122 -15.63 -7.47 1.28
C LYS A 122 -15.99 -8.73 2.05
N THR A 123 -16.41 -9.79 1.35
CA THR A 123 -16.73 -11.08 1.97
C THR A 123 -15.52 -11.63 2.74
N ALA A 124 -14.34 -11.70 2.11
CA ALA A 124 -13.14 -12.21 2.76
C ALA A 124 -12.69 -11.34 3.96
N SER A 125 -12.86 -10.02 3.88
CA SER A 125 -12.54 -9.09 4.97
C SER A 125 -13.48 -9.28 6.16
N ASP A 126 -14.78 -9.44 5.90
CA ASP A 126 -15.80 -9.66 6.94
C ASP A 126 -15.57 -10.99 7.67
N GLU A 127 -15.21 -12.05 6.94
CA GLU A 127 -14.91 -13.38 7.50
C GLU A 127 -13.78 -13.34 8.53
N VAL A 128 -12.75 -12.51 8.31
CA VAL A 128 -11.64 -12.34 9.26
C VAL A 128 -11.86 -11.19 10.26
N GLY A 129 -12.91 -10.40 10.06
CA GLY A 129 -13.33 -9.32 10.95
C GLY A 129 -12.78 -7.94 10.64
N PHE A 130 -12.06 -7.71 9.54
CA PHE A 130 -11.57 -6.37 9.20
C PHE A 130 -12.70 -5.43 8.79
N GLN A 131 -12.61 -4.15 9.18
CA GLN A 131 -13.33 -3.10 8.47
C GLN A 131 -12.67 -2.92 7.09
N SER A 132 -13.46 -2.68 6.05
CA SER A 132 -12.95 -2.52 4.69
C SER A 132 -13.43 -1.21 4.03
N SER A 133 -12.57 -0.61 3.22
CA SER A 133 -12.87 0.54 2.37
C SER A 133 -12.24 0.33 0.99
N PHE A 134 -12.85 0.88 -0.05
CA PHE A 134 -12.50 0.61 -1.45
C PHE A 134 -12.24 1.89 -2.22
N GLY A 135 -11.00 2.08 -2.67
CA GLY A 135 -10.60 3.14 -3.57
C GLY A 135 -10.79 2.71 -5.03
N VAL A 136 -11.94 3.01 -5.62
CA VAL A 136 -12.25 2.66 -7.01
C VAL A 136 -11.94 3.83 -7.95
N GLY A 137 -10.86 3.70 -8.72
CA GLY A 137 -10.39 4.75 -9.64
C GLY A 137 -10.85 4.57 -11.09
N THR A 138 -10.01 3.94 -11.91
CA THR A 138 -10.21 3.84 -13.37
C THR A 138 -11.54 3.19 -13.76
N SER A 139 -11.97 2.13 -13.07
CA SER A 139 -13.24 1.47 -13.38
C SER A 139 -14.46 2.39 -13.16
N LEU A 140 -14.37 3.36 -12.26
CA LEU A 140 -15.46 4.30 -11.99
C LEU A 140 -15.45 5.49 -12.96
N THR A 141 -14.26 5.93 -13.36
CA THR A 141 -14.06 7.23 -14.04
C THR A 141 -13.71 7.12 -15.52
N ASN A 142 -13.32 5.93 -15.99
CA ASN A 142 -12.88 5.71 -17.37
C ASN A 142 -13.25 4.29 -17.85
N ASP A 143 -14.54 3.95 -17.80
CA ASP A 143 -15.08 2.70 -18.38
C ASP A 143 -16.09 3.00 -19.48
N PHE A 144 -15.57 3.23 -20.70
CA PHE A 144 -16.36 3.66 -21.86
C PHE A 144 -16.35 2.61 -22.97
N LYS A 145 -17.34 2.71 -23.87
CA LYS A 145 -17.40 1.95 -25.12
C LYS A 145 -17.18 2.89 -26.31
N LYS A 146 -16.51 2.39 -27.35
CA LYS A 146 -16.37 3.10 -28.63
C LYS A 146 -17.74 3.22 -29.28
N LEU A 147 -18.09 4.40 -29.76
CA LEU A 147 -19.36 4.62 -30.45
C LEU A 147 -19.46 3.81 -31.75
N SER A 148 -18.34 3.64 -32.47
CA SER A 148 -18.31 2.99 -33.79
C SER A 148 -18.46 1.47 -33.76
N SER A 149 -18.01 0.80 -32.69
CA SER A 149 -18.01 -0.67 -32.61
C SER A 149 -18.69 -1.26 -31.38
N GLY A 150 -19.04 -0.43 -30.39
CA GLY A 150 -19.58 -0.90 -29.10
C GLY A 150 -18.55 -1.61 -28.20
N GLU A 151 -17.32 -1.81 -28.66
CA GLU A 151 -16.22 -2.41 -27.89
C GLU A 151 -15.72 -1.47 -26.79
N LYS A 152 -15.02 -2.02 -25.79
CA LYS A 152 -14.37 -1.23 -24.75
C LYS A 152 -13.37 -0.23 -25.33
N SER A 153 -13.54 1.05 -25.00
CA SER A 153 -12.55 2.10 -25.20
C SER A 153 -11.53 2.00 -24.08
N LYS A 154 -10.31 1.55 -24.41
CA LYS A 154 -9.28 1.28 -23.41
C LYS A 154 -8.74 2.61 -22.83
N PRO A 155 -8.70 2.77 -21.50
CA PRO A 155 -8.03 3.90 -20.87
C PRO A 155 -6.55 3.96 -21.24
N LEU A 156 -6.02 5.17 -21.32
CA LEU A 156 -4.57 5.38 -21.42
C LEU A 156 -3.92 4.97 -20.09
N ASN A 157 -3.00 4.01 -20.14
CA ASN A 157 -2.25 3.56 -18.97
C ASN A 157 -0.97 4.40 -18.81
N ILE A 158 -1.06 5.46 -18.00
CA ILE A 158 0.04 6.40 -17.73
C ILE A 158 0.30 6.51 -16.23
N VAL A 159 1.56 6.75 -15.89
CA VAL A 159 2.04 6.87 -14.51
C VAL A 159 3.06 8.01 -14.43
N ILE A 160 3.06 8.73 -13.32
CA ILE A 160 4.15 9.61 -12.89
C ILE A 160 4.69 9.01 -11.60
N LYS A 161 6.01 8.85 -11.50
CA LYS A 161 6.67 8.20 -10.38
C LYS A 161 7.87 9.02 -9.93
N LEU A 162 8.15 8.99 -8.64
CA LEU A 162 9.38 9.56 -8.08
C LEU A 162 10.58 8.76 -8.62
N GLY A 163 11.42 9.40 -9.41
CA GLY A 163 12.63 8.80 -9.97
C GLY A 163 13.83 8.87 -9.01
N SER A 164 14.09 10.07 -8.47
CA SER A 164 15.21 10.31 -7.56
C SER A 164 14.93 11.47 -6.60
N ILE A 165 15.70 11.52 -5.52
CA ILE A 165 15.73 12.63 -4.54
C ILE A 165 17.18 12.89 -4.15
N ASP A 166 17.62 14.16 -4.20
CA ASP A 166 19.01 14.56 -3.91
C ASP A 166 20.07 13.71 -4.64
N GLY A 167 19.80 13.36 -5.90
CA GLY A 167 20.67 12.53 -6.73
C GLY A 167 20.68 11.04 -6.37
N LYS A 168 19.86 10.60 -5.42
CA LYS A 168 19.71 9.20 -5.02
C LYS A 168 18.49 8.58 -5.69
N GLU A 169 18.67 7.38 -6.25
CA GLU A 169 17.60 6.64 -6.92
C GLU A 169 16.50 6.20 -5.93
N CYS A 170 15.25 6.42 -6.31
CA CYS A 170 14.08 5.97 -5.58
C CYS A 170 13.52 4.70 -6.21
N ILE A 171 13.25 3.68 -5.39
CA ILE A 171 12.77 2.39 -5.87
C ILE A 171 11.48 1.96 -5.18
N LYS A 172 10.62 1.23 -5.90
CA LYS A 172 9.47 0.49 -5.35
C LYS A 172 9.60 -0.98 -5.74
N ILE A 173 9.43 -1.89 -4.77
CA ILE A 173 9.45 -3.33 -5.03
C ILE A 173 8.02 -3.85 -5.30
N SER A 174 7.03 -3.47 -4.50
CA SER A 174 5.65 -4.01 -4.54
C SER A 174 5.54 -5.48 -4.11
N ASP A 175 4.33 -5.96 -3.82
CA ASP A 175 4.07 -7.39 -3.58
C ASP A 175 4.03 -8.20 -4.87
N ASP A 176 3.88 -7.55 -6.03
CA ASP A 176 4.13 -8.17 -7.33
C ASP A 176 5.63 -8.10 -7.65
N ILE A 177 6.35 -9.17 -7.33
CA ILE A 177 7.81 -9.22 -7.39
C ILE A 177 8.39 -8.90 -8.77
N MET A 178 7.57 -9.03 -9.82
CA MET A 178 7.93 -8.76 -11.21
C MET A 178 7.69 -7.30 -11.64
N LYS A 179 6.95 -6.51 -10.85
CA LYS A 179 6.57 -5.11 -11.17
C LYS A 179 7.35 -4.07 -10.36
N ASN A 180 8.68 -4.21 -10.31
CA ASN A 180 9.52 -3.23 -9.61
C ASN A 180 9.64 -1.93 -10.41
N THR A 181 9.88 -0.82 -9.71
CA THR A 181 10.14 0.51 -10.28
C THR A 181 11.47 1.03 -9.78
N GLY A 182 12.22 1.71 -10.64
CA GLY A 182 13.51 2.35 -10.34
C GLY A 182 14.66 1.67 -11.07
N ASP A 183 15.88 2.13 -10.80
CA ASP A 183 17.08 1.51 -11.37
C ASP A 183 17.21 0.03 -10.99
N LYS A 184 17.61 -0.81 -11.95
CA LYS A 184 17.64 -2.27 -11.77
C LYS A 184 18.71 -2.71 -10.78
N ALA A 185 19.86 -2.04 -10.77
CA ALA A 185 20.95 -2.37 -9.84
C ALA A 185 20.55 -1.95 -8.41
N ALA A 186 19.95 -0.77 -8.26
CA ALA A 186 19.40 -0.32 -6.98
C ALA A 186 18.32 -1.27 -6.45
N VAL A 187 17.33 -1.65 -7.28
CA VAL A 187 16.29 -2.62 -6.89
C VAL A 187 16.91 -3.93 -6.42
N ARG A 188 17.90 -4.47 -7.15
CA ARG A 188 18.59 -5.71 -6.77
C ARG A 188 19.29 -5.58 -5.43
N GLN A 189 20.07 -4.52 -5.24
CA GLN A 189 20.79 -4.27 -3.99
C GLN A 189 19.82 -4.15 -2.80
N ILE A 190 18.71 -3.42 -2.95
CA ILE A 190 17.74 -3.28 -1.86
C ILE A 190 17.01 -4.60 -1.58
N LYS A 191 16.73 -5.43 -2.60
CA LYS A 191 16.21 -6.79 -2.38
C LYS A 191 17.17 -7.64 -1.55
N GLU A 192 18.47 -7.57 -1.81
CA GLU A 192 19.50 -8.27 -1.04
C GLU A 192 19.49 -7.81 0.43
N ILE A 193 19.49 -6.49 0.67
CA ILE A 193 19.45 -5.89 2.02
C ILE A 193 18.20 -6.31 2.80
N LEU A 194 17.04 -6.31 2.16
CA LEU A 194 15.76 -6.61 2.80
C LEU A 194 15.44 -8.10 2.85
N GLY A 195 16.27 -8.96 2.25
CA GLY A 195 16.03 -10.41 2.16
C GLY A 195 14.83 -10.77 1.27
N VAL A 196 14.52 -9.96 0.27
CA VAL A 196 13.44 -10.20 -0.69
C VAL A 196 13.97 -11.05 -1.85
N PRO A 197 13.23 -12.07 -2.35
CA PRO A 197 13.70 -12.91 -3.44
C PRO A 197 14.09 -12.12 -4.70
N ILE A 198 15.23 -12.49 -5.28
CA ILE A 198 15.74 -11.91 -6.53
C ILE A 198 15.40 -12.90 -7.64
N VAL A 199 14.35 -12.59 -8.40
CA VAL A 199 13.99 -13.39 -9.57
C VAL A 199 14.91 -12.96 -10.71
N THR A 200 15.94 -13.76 -10.99
CA THR A 200 16.70 -13.67 -12.24
C THR A 200 15.87 -14.31 -13.35
N ARG A 201 15.55 -13.53 -14.38
CA ARG A 201 15.05 -14.10 -15.64
C ARG A 201 16.14 -14.91 -16.32
#